data_AF-A0AAD8NV53-F1
#
_entry.id   AF-A0AAD8NV53-F1
#
_cell.length_a   1.000
_cell.length_b   1.000
_cell.length_c   1.000
_cell.angle_alpha   90.00
_cell.angle_beta   90.00
_cell.angle_gamma   90.00
#
_symmetry.space_group_name_H-M   'P 1'
#
loop_
_entity.id
_entity.type
_entity.pdbx_description
1 polymer ?
#
loop_
_entity_poly.entity_id
_entity_poly.type
_entity_poly.pdbx_seq_one_letter_code
_entity_poly.pdbx_strand_id
1 'polypeptide(L)'
;MGWINNGGGFSVRQASEDIEACILPVSSSEFQESKWVPSKVNGFAWRALIDRIPCKTVLLNRGIVNDARCPRCMATEESLTHLLVKCDVKTKVWDGICS
;
A
#
# COMPACT_ATOMS: atom_id res chain seq x y z
N MET A 1 -14.57 41.27 16.07
CA MET A 1 -14.88 39.82 16.04
C MET A 1 -13.58 39.06 16.23
N GLY A 2 -13.29 38.64 17.46
CA GLY A 2 -12.05 37.94 17.81
C GLY A 2 -12.18 36.44 17.62
N TRP A 3 -11.17 35.83 17.00
CA TRP A 3 -11.01 34.38 16.97
C TRP A 3 -10.70 33.92 18.40
N ILE A 4 -11.66 33.26 19.04
CA ILE A 4 -11.46 32.65 20.36
C ILE A 4 -10.57 31.42 20.12
N ASN A 5 -9.27 31.57 20.36
CA ASN A 5 -8.33 30.47 20.53
C ASN A 5 -8.65 29.77 21.86
N ASN A 6 -9.64 28.88 21.84
CA ASN A 6 -9.80 27.89 22.90
C ASN A 6 -8.79 26.77 22.62
N GLY A 7 -7.82 26.60 23.52
CA GLY A 7 -6.59 25.81 23.38
C GLY A 7 -6.71 24.30 23.17
N GLY A 8 -7.59 23.84 22.28
CA GLY A 8 -7.52 22.52 21.68
C GLY A 8 -6.62 22.58 20.44
N GLY A 9 -5.31 22.41 20.63
CA GLY A 9 -4.36 22.46 19.53
C GLY A 9 -4.67 21.42 18.45
N PHE A 10 -4.85 21.86 17.20
CA PHE A 10 -4.93 20.95 16.06
C PHE A 10 -3.56 20.31 15.84
N SER A 11 -3.48 18.99 16.06
CA SER A 11 -2.29 18.22 15.71
C SER A 11 -2.49 17.60 14.33
N VAL A 12 -1.53 17.83 13.43
CA VAL A 12 -1.49 17.16 12.11
C VAL A 12 -1.55 15.64 12.29
N ARG A 13 -0.95 15.14 13.36
CA ARG A 13 -0.98 13.72 13.71
C ARG A 13 -2.41 13.25 14.01
N GLN A 14 -3.18 13.99 14.81
CA GLN A 14 -4.56 13.63 15.15
C GLN A 14 -5.46 13.66 13.91
N ALA A 15 -5.35 14.72 13.09
CA ALA A 15 -6.12 14.81 11.86
C ALA A 15 -5.77 13.67 10.87
N SER A 16 -4.50 13.28 10.79
CA SER A 16 -4.07 12.15 9.96
C SER A 16 -4.61 10.83 10.48
N GLU A 17 -4.56 10.59 11.81
CA GLU A 17 -5.13 9.40 12.45
C GLU A 17 -6.66 9.30 12.20
N ASP A 18 -7.38 10.41 12.30
CA ASP A 18 -8.83 10.45 12.06
C ASP A 18 -9.16 10.13 10.58
N ILE A 19 -8.41 10.71 9.64
CA ILE A 19 -8.53 10.42 8.20
C ILE A 19 -8.21 8.94 7.92
N GLU A 20 -7.14 8.42 8.52
CA GLU A 20 -6.75 7.03 8.37
C GLU A 20 -7.82 6.08 8.91
N ALA A 21 -8.37 6.35 10.10
CA ALA A 21 -9.45 5.56 10.69
C ALA A 21 -10.72 5.53 9.82
N CYS A 22 -10.99 6.59 9.07
CA CYS A 22 -12.14 6.62 8.16
C CYS A 22 -11.91 5.90 6.83
N ILE A 23 -10.67 5.81 6.33
CA ILE A 23 -10.40 5.39 4.94
C ILE A 23 -9.63 4.06 4.86
N LEU A 24 -8.91 3.65 5.91
CA LEU A 24 -8.08 2.45 5.86
C LEU A 24 -8.81 1.22 6.43
N PRO A 25 -8.71 0.06 5.76
CA PRO A 25 -9.23 -1.20 6.29
C PRO A 25 -8.38 -1.78 7.43
N VAL A 26 -7.19 -1.20 7.67
CA VAL A 26 -6.20 -1.57 8.69
C VAL A 26 -5.77 -0.28 9.39
N SER A 27 -5.81 -0.26 10.72
CA SER A 27 -5.33 0.91 11.47
C SER A 27 -3.81 0.98 11.41
N SER A 28 -3.24 2.18 11.34
CA SER A 28 -1.78 2.39 11.27
C SER A 28 -1.01 1.78 12.45
N SER A 29 -1.68 1.51 13.58
CA SER A 29 -1.14 0.79 14.73
C SER A 29 -0.83 -0.69 14.48
N GLU A 30 -1.41 -1.31 13.45
CA GLU A 30 -1.17 -2.73 13.12
C GLU A 30 0.08 -2.93 12.25
N PHE A 31 0.59 -1.86 11.62
CA PHE A 31 1.81 -1.94 10.82
C PHE A 31 3.04 -1.67 11.68
N GLN A 32 3.78 -2.73 12.00
CA GLN A 32 5.07 -2.60 12.67
C GLN A 32 6.18 -2.31 11.65
N GLU A 33 6.66 -1.07 11.65
CA GLU A 33 7.85 -0.71 10.87
C GLU A 33 9.06 -1.55 11.32
N SER A 34 9.82 -2.01 10.34
CA SER A 34 11.00 -2.80 10.61
C SER A 34 12.27 -1.98 10.48
N LYS A 35 13.13 -2.04 11.51
CA LYS A 35 14.32 -1.17 11.62
C LYS A 35 15.48 -1.61 10.72
N TRP A 36 15.43 -2.83 10.21
CA TRP A 36 16.45 -3.43 9.37
C TRP A 36 16.32 -3.07 7.88
N VAL A 37 15.23 -2.43 7.46
CA VAL A 37 15.03 -1.98 6.08
C VAL A 37 14.95 -0.46 6.00
N PRO A 38 15.32 0.14 4.86
CA PRO A 38 15.13 1.58 4.64
C PRO A 38 13.66 1.98 4.77
N SER A 39 13.38 3.20 5.24
CA SER A 39 12.01 3.72 5.42
C SER A 39 11.16 3.65 4.14
N LYS A 40 11.78 3.73 2.96
CA LYS A 40 11.10 3.54 1.67
C LYS A 40 10.49 2.15 1.52
N VAL A 41 11.16 1.12 2.04
CA VAL A 41 10.69 -0.27 2.01
C VAL A 41 9.53 -0.46 2.98
N ASN A 42 9.62 0.08 4.21
CA ASN A 42 8.50 0.08 5.14
C ASN A 42 7.29 0.81 4.55
N GLY A 43 7.48 1.99 3.94
CA GLY A 43 6.39 2.72 3.27
C GLY A 43 5.81 1.99 2.06
N PHE A 44 6.58 1.12 1.40
CA PHE A 44 6.04 0.23 0.37
C PHE A 44 5.23 -0.92 0.98
N ALA A 45 5.74 -1.57 2.02
CA ALA A 45 5.05 -2.66 2.72
C ALA A 45 3.73 -2.19 3.36
N TRP A 46 3.72 -1.01 3.98
CA TRP A 46 2.50 -0.39 4.50
C TRP A 46 1.47 -0.19 3.39
N ARG A 47 1.86 0.41 2.25
CA ARG A 47 0.98 0.58 1.08
C ARG A 47 0.46 -0.75 0.52
N ALA A 48 1.27 -1.81 0.59
CA ALA A 48 0.87 -3.15 0.19
C ALA A 48 -0.22 -3.71 1.11
N LEU A 49 -0.07 -3.57 2.42
CA LEU A 49 -1.02 -4.11 3.41
C LEU A 49 -2.41 -3.47 3.33
N ILE A 50 -2.47 -2.20 2.92
CA ILE A 50 -3.75 -1.48 2.75
C ILE A 50 -4.28 -1.53 1.31
N ASP A 51 -3.79 -2.46 0.47
CA ASP A 51 -4.16 -2.63 -0.94
C ASP A 51 -4.09 -1.32 -1.78
N ARG A 52 -3.18 -0.42 -1.41
CA ARG A 52 -2.97 0.87 -2.12
C ARG A 52 -1.86 0.83 -3.15
N ILE A 53 -1.32 -0.34 -3.45
CA ILE A 53 -0.43 -0.51 -4.59
C ILE A 53 -1.31 -0.61 -5.85
N PRO A 54 -1.00 0.15 -6.92
CA PRO A 54 -1.76 0.09 -8.16
C PRO A 54 -1.50 -1.23 -8.89
N CYS A 55 -2.20 -2.28 -8.48
CA CYS A 55 -2.28 -3.55 -9.20
C CYS A 55 -3.45 -3.50 -10.18
N LYS A 56 -3.39 -4.24 -11.30
CA LYS A 56 -4.50 -4.20 -12.26
C LYS A 56 -5.84 -4.65 -11.69
N THR A 57 -5.90 -5.56 -10.71
CA THR A 57 -7.17 -5.88 -10.04
C THR A 57 -7.78 -4.66 -9.35
N VAL A 58 -6.95 -3.85 -8.67
CA VAL A 58 -7.39 -2.60 -8.03
C VAL A 58 -7.78 -1.55 -9.06
N LEU A 59 -7.05 -1.47 -10.19
CA LEU A 59 -7.37 -0.54 -11.28
C LEU A 59 -8.66 -0.95 -12.01
N LEU A 60 -8.91 -2.25 -12.18
CA LEU A 60 -10.14 -2.79 -12.76
C LEU A 60 -11.34 -2.46 -11.87
N ASN A 61 -11.22 -2.65 -10.56
CA ASN A 61 -12.27 -2.28 -9.60
C ASN A 61 -12.59 -0.77 -9.62
N ARG A 62 -11.62 0.07 -10.00
CA ARG A 62 -11.81 1.52 -10.18
C ARG A 62 -12.31 1.89 -11.58
N GLY A 63 -12.49 0.93 -12.49
CA GLY A 63 -12.90 1.16 -13.87
C GLY A 63 -11.84 1.85 -14.72
N ILE A 64 -10.56 1.84 -14.32
CA ILE A 64 -9.46 2.51 -15.05
C ILE A 64 -8.93 1.61 -16.18
N VAL A 65 -8.95 0.29 -15.97
CA VAL A 65 -8.53 -0.70 -16.98
C VAL A 65 -9.63 -1.71 -17.22
N ASN A 66 -9.61 -2.36 -18.39
CA ASN A 66 -10.62 -3.34 -18.80
C ASN A 66 -10.17 -4.80 -18.60
N ASP A 67 -8.90 -5.02 -18.24
CA ASP A 67 -8.34 -6.36 -18.06
C ASP A 67 -7.39 -6.39 -16.86
N ALA A 68 -7.68 -7.28 -15.91
CA ALA A 68 -6.88 -7.50 -14.71
C ALA A 68 -5.67 -8.41 -14.92
N ARG A 69 -5.49 -9.05 -16.09
CA ARG A 69 -4.37 -9.97 -16.32
C ARG A 69 -3.01 -9.31 -16.12
N CYS A 70 -2.15 -10.00 -15.39
CA CYS A 70 -0.77 -9.59 -15.17
C CYS A 70 -0.04 -9.43 -16.50
N PRO A 71 0.54 -8.25 -16.78
CA PRO A 71 1.25 -8.00 -18.04
C PRO A 71 2.53 -8.83 -18.18
N ARG A 72 2.93 -9.51 -17.09
CA ARG A 72 4.22 -10.18 -16.97
C ARG A 72 4.12 -11.68 -17.23
N CYS A 73 3.13 -12.36 -16.64
CA CYS A 73 2.86 -13.78 -16.90
C CYS A 73 1.74 -14.00 -17.92
N MET A 74 0.87 -13.00 -18.14
CA MET A 74 -0.30 -13.03 -19.04
C MET A 74 -1.33 -14.14 -18.76
N ALA A 75 -1.15 -14.91 -17.68
CA ALA A 75 -1.94 -16.10 -17.39
C ALA A 75 -2.94 -15.91 -16.23
N THR A 76 -2.64 -15.03 -15.28
CA THR A 76 -3.47 -14.82 -14.07
C THR A 76 -3.67 -13.33 -13.80
N GLU A 77 -4.68 -12.99 -13.00
CA GLU A 77 -4.95 -11.62 -12.59
C GLU A 77 -3.82 -11.06 -11.71
N GLU A 78 -3.47 -9.80 -11.95
CA GLU A 78 -2.46 -9.09 -11.18
C GLU A 78 -3.04 -8.60 -9.86
N SER A 79 -3.00 -9.48 -8.86
CA SER A 79 -3.15 -9.10 -7.45
C SER A 79 -1.81 -8.79 -6.82
N LEU A 80 -1.82 -8.14 -5.65
CA LEU A 80 -0.61 -7.88 -4.87
C LEU A 80 0.18 -9.16 -4.56
N THR A 81 -0.52 -10.21 -4.15
CA THR A 81 0.11 -11.52 -3.86
C THR A 81 0.70 -12.14 -5.12
N HIS A 82 0.03 -11.99 -6.28
CA HIS A 82 0.57 -12.45 -7.54
C HIS A 82 1.82 -11.66 -7.91
N LEU A 83 1.73 -10.33 -7.93
CA LEU A 83 2.83 -9.43 -8.30
C LEU A 83 4.09 -9.63 -7.44
N LEU A 84 3.93 -9.81 -6.13
CA LEU A 84 5.05 -9.88 -5.17
C LEU A 84 5.55 -11.30 -4.88
N VAL A 85 4.65 -12.29 -4.87
CA VAL A 85 4.95 -13.63 -4.33
C VAL A 85 4.81 -14.74 -5.35
N LYS A 86 3.78 -14.72 -6.22
CA LYS A 86 3.39 -15.88 -7.05
C LYS A 86 3.67 -15.76 -8.55
N CYS A 87 4.00 -14.58 -9.07
CA CYS A 87 4.25 -14.40 -10.50
C CYS A 87 5.51 -15.15 -10.91
N ASP A 88 5.47 -15.99 -11.94
CA ASP A 88 6.63 -16.80 -12.35
C ASP A 88 7.85 -15.96 -12.79
N VAL A 89 7.62 -14.70 -13.16
CA VAL A 89 8.70 -13.76 -13.50
C VAL A 89 9.38 -13.17 -12.26
N LYS A 90 8.79 -13.34 -11.06
CA LYS A 90 9.42 -13.08 -9.76
C LYS A 90 10.71 -13.90 -9.64
N THR A 91 10.69 -15.17 -10.05
CA THR A 91 11.77 -16.13 -9.83
C THR A 91 13.11 -15.56 -10.32
N LYS A 92 13.13 -14.93 -11.50
CA LYS A 92 14.33 -14.26 -12.04
C LYS A 92 14.89 -13.12 -11.16
N VAL A 93 14.04 -12.39 -10.44
CA VAL A 93 14.47 -11.27 -9.58
C VAL A 93 15.07 -11.79 -8.29
N TRP A 94 14.45 -12.78 -7.65
CA TRP A 94 14.95 -13.34 -6.39
C TRP A 94 16.16 -14.23 -6.62
N ASP A 95 16.19 -14.98 -7.72
CA ASP A 95 17.37 -15.77 -8.11
C ASP A 95 18.60 -14.87 -8.29
N GLY A 96 18.43 -13.65 -8.82
CA GLY A 96 19.52 -12.67 -8.94
C GLY A 96 19.89 -11.93 -7.66
N ILE A 97 19.10 -12.06 -6.58
CA ILE A 97 19.42 -11.51 -5.25
C ILE A 97 20.07 -12.59 -4.38
N CYS A 98 19.69 -13.85 -4.55
CA CYS A 98 20.24 -15.01 -3.83
C CYS A 98 21.47 -15.66 -4.50
N SER A 99 21.96 -15.10 -5.61
CA SER A 99 23.20 -15.53 -6.29
C SER A 99 24.46 -14.91 -5.71
#